data_AF-Q121L3-F1
#
_entry.id   AF-Q121L3-F1
#
_cell.length_a   1.000
_cell.length_b   1.000
_cell.length_c   1.000
_cell.angle_alpha   90.00
_cell.angle_beta   90.00
_cell.angle_gamma   90.00
#
_symmetry.space_group_name_H-M   'P 1'
#
loop_
_entity.id
_entity.type
_entity.pdbx_description
1 polymer ?
#
loop_
_entity_poly.entity_id
_entity_poly.type
_entity_poly.pdbx_seq_one_letter_code
_entity_poly.pdbx_strand_id
1 'polypeptide(L)'
;MNAPLAAPISFDIQGLAQAITNCHSGDALRCQFNQPHWDILASYLQPFAVNSGQVLIEQGALDRTLYFVESGTLSVHYEDEKARVRMALVGAGTVVGEGAFFSHQPRSATVNASTPCKLWCLTPMRFLEMANRHSPIALELTVAMGAVMAKRLYNRPRRVAVT
;
A
#
# COMPACT_ATOMS: atom_id res chain seq x y z
N MET A 1 -12.48 23.04 -27.08
CA MET A 1 -13.34 21.87 -26.80
C MET A 1 -13.04 21.43 -25.39
N ASN A 2 -13.90 21.76 -24.45
CA ASN A 2 -13.71 21.39 -23.05
C ASN A 2 -14.04 19.90 -22.91
N ALA A 3 -13.02 19.07 -22.72
CA ALA A 3 -13.24 17.69 -22.30
C ALA A 3 -13.97 17.73 -20.95
N PRO A 4 -15.03 16.93 -20.75
CA PRO A 4 -15.74 16.90 -19.48
C PRO A 4 -14.75 16.48 -18.38
N LEU A 5 -14.81 17.19 -17.24
CA LEU A 5 -14.10 16.81 -16.03
C LEU A 5 -14.47 15.36 -15.68
N ALA A 6 -13.46 14.49 -15.54
CA ALA A 6 -13.66 13.16 -14.99
C ALA A 6 -14.43 13.30 -13.67
N ALA A 7 -15.49 12.50 -13.49
CA ALA A 7 -16.30 12.53 -12.28
C ALA A 7 -15.41 12.51 -11.02
N PRO A 8 -15.78 13.24 -9.95
CA PRO A 8 -14.97 13.27 -8.73
C PRO A 8 -14.75 11.84 -8.23
N ILE A 9 -13.49 11.46 -8.03
CA ILE A 9 -13.13 10.15 -7.48
C ILE A 9 -13.68 10.09 -6.05
N SER A 10 -14.70 9.27 -5.82
CA SER A 10 -15.25 9.04 -4.49
C SER A 10 -14.47 7.95 -3.77
N PHE A 11 -14.22 8.14 -2.49
CA PHE A 11 -13.55 7.17 -1.62
C PHE A 11 -14.53 6.67 -0.56
N ASP A 12 -14.69 5.34 -0.52
CA ASP A 12 -15.46 4.62 0.49
C ASP A 12 -14.57 3.46 0.95
N ILE A 13 -14.38 3.32 2.26
CA ILE A 13 -13.53 2.27 2.83
C ILE A 13 -14.01 0.86 2.42
N GLN A 14 -15.29 0.70 2.08
CA GLN A 14 -15.81 -0.54 1.53
C GLN A 14 -15.12 -0.97 0.24
N GLY A 15 -14.69 -0.01 -0.58
CA GLY A 15 -13.89 -0.31 -1.78
C GLY A 15 -12.60 -1.03 -1.41
N LEU A 16 -11.87 -0.54 -0.42
CA LEU A 16 -10.65 -1.18 0.07
C LEU A 16 -10.93 -2.54 0.71
N ALA A 17 -11.98 -2.62 1.55
CA ALA A 17 -12.37 -3.86 2.20
C ALA A 17 -12.69 -4.97 1.18
N GLN A 18 -13.44 -4.63 0.11
CA GLN A 18 -13.76 -5.54 -0.98
C GLN A 18 -12.51 -5.93 -1.78
N ALA A 19 -11.63 -4.97 -2.08
CA ALA A 19 -10.37 -5.24 -2.78
C ALA A 19 -9.51 -6.26 -2.02
N ILE A 20 -9.41 -6.11 -0.69
CA ILE A 20 -8.66 -7.02 0.17
C ILE A 20 -9.32 -8.41 0.24
N THR A 21 -10.64 -8.47 0.44
CA THR A 21 -11.38 -9.74 0.50
C THR A 21 -11.26 -10.54 -0.80
N ASN A 22 -11.40 -9.86 -1.95
CA ASN A 22 -11.38 -10.48 -3.28
C ASN A 22 -9.97 -10.69 -3.83
N CYS A 23 -8.92 -10.30 -3.11
CA CYS A 23 -7.55 -10.47 -3.58
C CYS A 23 -7.12 -11.95 -3.50
N HIS A 24 -6.73 -12.52 -4.63
CA HIS A 24 -6.18 -13.88 -4.73
C HIS A 24 -4.65 -13.90 -4.88
N SER A 25 -3.99 -12.74 -4.82
CA SER A 25 -2.53 -12.70 -4.88
C SER A 25 -1.91 -13.39 -3.66
N GLY A 26 -0.76 -14.04 -3.87
CA GLY A 26 -0.02 -14.66 -2.77
C GLY A 26 0.25 -13.69 -1.61
N ASP A 27 0.53 -12.43 -1.92
CA ASP A 27 0.82 -11.34 -0.97
C ASP A 27 -0.39 -10.45 -0.65
N ALA A 28 -1.61 -10.99 -0.74
CA ALA A 28 -2.82 -10.30 -0.27
C ALA A 28 -2.71 -9.91 1.22
N LEU A 29 -3.18 -8.72 1.57
CA LEU A 29 -3.22 -8.22 2.94
C LEU A 29 -4.42 -8.81 3.69
N ARG A 30 -4.28 -10.05 4.17
CA ARG A 30 -5.38 -10.77 4.84
C ARG A 30 -5.67 -10.19 6.22
N CYS A 31 -6.78 -9.47 6.36
CA CYS A 31 -7.34 -9.02 7.64
C CYS A 31 -8.72 -9.67 7.86
N GLN A 32 -9.09 -9.92 9.11
CA GLN A 32 -10.39 -10.42 9.58
C GLN A 32 -11.25 -9.29 10.16
N PHE A 33 -11.13 -8.08 9.60
CA PHE A 33 -11.91 -6.92 10.03
C PHE A 33 -13.39 -7.09 9.71
N ASN A 34 -14.23 -6.85 10.72
CA ASN A 34 -15.66 -6.63 10.54
C ASN A 34 -15.92 -5.16 10.14
N GLN A 35 -17.17 -4.81 9.90
CA GLN A 35 -17.54 -3.45 9.49
C GLN A 35 -17.06 -2.35 10.46
N PRO A 36 -17.30 -2.45 11.79
CA PRO A 36 -16.76 -1.47 12.75
C PRO A 36 -15.23 -1.32 12.70
N HIS A 37 -14.48 -2.40 12.49
CA HIS A 37 -13.03 -2.32 12.37
C HIS A 37 -12.60 -1.52 11.12
N TRP A 38 -13.30 -1.69 9.99
CA TRP A 38 -13.07 -0.89 8.79
C TRP A 38 -13.38 0.59 9.01
N ASP A 39 -14.49 0.91 9.68
CA ASP A 39 -14.88 2.30 9.97
C ASP A 39 -13.84 2.99 10.88
N ILE A 40 -13.36 2.26 11.90
CA ILE A 40 -12.29 2.76 12.76
C ILE A 40 -11.00 2.97 11.96
N LEU A 41 -10.57 1.98 11.17
CA LEU A 41 -9.38 2.10 10.33
C LEU A 41 -9.50 3.30 9.37
N ALA A 42 -10.64 3.48 8.72
CA ALA A 42 -10.91 4.59 7.80
C ALA A 42 -10.64 5.95 8.45
N SER A 43 -10.95 6.11 9.74
CA SER A 43 -10.71 7.36 10.46
C SER A 43 -9.22 7.71 10.55
N TYR A 44 -8.31 6.75 10.45
CA TYR A 44 -6.85 6.95 10.47
C TYR A 44 -6.23 7.06 9.08
N LEU A 45 -6.98 6.72 8.03
CA LEU A 45 -6.51 6.72 6.65
C LEU A 45 -6.82 8.04 5.94
N GLN A 46 -6.01 8.37 4.94
CA GLN A 46 -6.29 9.45 4.00
C GLN A 46 -6.47 8.88 2.59
N PRO A 47 -7.54 9.26 1.86
CA PRO A 47 -7.70 8.85 0.48
C PRO A 47 -6.64 9.51 -0.41
N PHE A 48 -6.09 8.75 -1.35
CA PHE A 48 -5.06 9.23 -2.26
C PHE A 48 -5.25 8.63 -3.65
N ALA A 49 -5.29 9.48 -4.67
CA ALA A 49 -5.39 9.05 -6.06
C ALA A 49 -4.10 9.39 -6.81
N VAL A 50 -3.64 8.46 -7.64
CA VAL A 50 -2.45 8.65 -8.48
C VAL A 50 -2.75 8.19 -9.89
N ASN A 51 -2.42 9.01 -10.89
CA ASN A 51 -2.65 8.70 -12.30
C ASN A 51 -1.55 7.79 -12.84
N SER A 52 -1.86 7.07 -13.93
CA SER A 52 -0.85 6.28 -14.66
C SER A 52 0.37 7.13 -15.01
N GLY A 53 1.56 6.55 -14.86
CA GLY A 53 2.86 7.18 -15.09
C GLY A 53 3.41 8.01 -13.92
N GLN A 54 2.60 8.33 -12.91
CA GLN A 54 3.06 9.12 -11.77
C GLN A 54 3.83 8.26 -10.75
N VAL A 55 4.82 8.87 -10.11
CA VAL A 55 5.60 8.28 -9.02
C VAL A 55 4.79 8.40 -7.72
N LEU A 56 4.66 7.28 -7.01
CA LEU A 56 4.05 7.22 -5.67
C LEU A 56 5.11 7.25 -4.57
N ILE A 57 6.20 6.50 -4.74
CA ILE A 57 7.32 6.39 -3.80
C ILE A 57 8.61 6.54 -4.59
N GLU A 58 9.54 7.34 -4.10
CA GLU A 58 10.90 7.48 -4.66
C GLU A 58 11.91 6.67 -3.83
N GLN A 59 12.76 5.89 -4.49
CA GLN A 59 13.87 5.19 -3.83
C GLN A 59 14.77 6.18 -3.09
N GLY A 60 15.18 5.83 -1.87
CA GLY A 60 16.01 6.68 -1.02
C GLY A 60 15.26 7.77 -0.26
N ALA A 61 13.97 8.00 -0.52
CA ALA A 61 13.18 8.93 0.27
C ALA A 61 13.10 8.49 1.74
N LEU A 62 12.99 9.47 2.65
CA LEU A 62 12.90 9.24 4.10
C LEU A 62 11.44 9.15 4.60
N ASP A 63 10.48 9.28 3.70
CA ASP A 63 9.07 9.12 4.04
C ASP A 63 8.77 7.65 4.39
N ARG A 64 7.76 7.43 5.22
CA ARG A 64 7.39 6.09 5.71
C ARG A 64 5.89 5.86 5.66
N THR A 65 5.18 6.53 4.75
CA THR A 65 3.74 6.36 4.59
C THR A 65 3.44 4.97 3.99
N LEU A 66 2.47 4.26 4.56
CA LEU A 66 1.93 3.03 3.96
C LEU A 66 0.86 3.40 2.95
N TYR A 67 0.75 2.61 1.88
CA TYR A 67 -0.30 2.76 0.87
C TYR A 67 -1.02 1.43 0.66
N PHE A 68 -2.30 1.39 1.00
CA PHE A 68 -3.19 0.27 0.70
C PHE A 68 -3.79 0.45 -0.68
N VAL A 69 -3.70 -0.58 -1.53
CA VAL A 69 -4.17 -0.50 -2.91
C VAL A 69 -5.63 -0.92 -2.97
N GLU A 70 -6.53 0.04 -3.15
CA GLU A 70 -7.96 -0.25 -3.39
C GLU A 70 -8.17 -0.68 -4.84
N SER A 71 -7.60 0.05 -5.81
CA SER A 71 -7.73 -0.28 -7.22
C SER A 71 -6.51 0.15 -8.03
N GLY A 72 -6.37 -0.44 -9.23
CA GLY A 72 -5.25 -0.20 -10.14
C GLY A 72 -4.04 -1.11 -9.88
N THR A 73 -2.94 -0.77 -10.55
CA THR A 73 -1.70 -1.55 -10.53
C THR A 73 -0.50 -0.62 -10.39
N LEU A 74 0.36 -0.94 -9.43
CA LEU A 74 1.65 -0.31 -9.20
C LEU A 74 2.78 -1.19 -9.74
N SER A 75 3.83 -0.56 -10.24
CA SER A 75 5.10 -1.19 -10.59
C SER A 75 6.18 -0.73 -9.61
N VAL A 76 6.90 -1.68 -9.03
CA VAL A 76 7.99 -1.44 -8.08
C VAL A 76 9.31 -1.73 -8.79
N HIS A 77 10.21 -0.75 -8.79
CA HIS A 77 11.50 -0.78 -9.48
C HIS A 77 12.61 -0.58 -8.48
N TYR A 78 13.53 -1.53 -8.41
CA TYR A 78 14.78 -1.39 -7.67
C TYR A 78 15.94 -1.27 -8.65
N GLU A 79 16.68 -0.18 -8.58
CA GLU A 79 17.94 -0.01 -9.28
C GLU A 79 19.10 -0.20 -8.31
N ASP A 80 20.01 -1.11 -8.63
CA ASP A 80 21.23 -1.32 -7.86
C ASP A 80 22.40 -0.48 -8.37
N GLU A 81 23.52 -0.47 -7.64
CA GLU A 81 24.74 0.27 -7.99
C GLU A 81 25.33 -0.11 -9.36
N LYS A 82 24.88 -1.23 -9.96
CA LYS A 82 25.30 -1.72 -11.28
C LYS A 82 24.24 -1.44 -12.36
N ALA A 83 23.28 -0.55 -12.10
CA ALA A 83 22.16 -0.20 -12.97
C ALA A 83 21.29 -1.41 -13.37
N ARG A 84 21.25 -2.47 -12.55
CA ARG A 84 20.35 -3.61 -12.79
C ARG A 84 18.98 -3.28 -12.20
N VAL A 85 17.97 -3.22 -13.07
CA VAL A 85 16.59 -2.99 -12.66
C VAL A 85 15.91 -4.31 -12.36
N ARG A 86 15.35 -4.44 -11.16
CA ARG A 86 14.40 -5.51 -10.84
C ARG A 86 13.01 -4.93 -10.69
N MET A 87 12.01 -5.67 -11.15
CA MET A 87 10.63 -5.21 -11.19
C MET A 87 9.66 -6.20 -10.56
N ALA A 88 8.67 -5.67 -9.86
CA ALA A 88 7.49 -6.41 -9.40
C ALA A 88 6.22 -5.59 -9.67
N LEU A 89 5.10 -6.26 -9.89
CA LEU A 89 3.78 -5.63 -9.97
C LEU A 89 3.01 -5.88 -8.69
N VAL A 90 2.31 -4.84 -8.22
CA VAL A 90 1.49 -4.86 -7.01
C VAL A 90 0.10 -4.34 -7.39
N GLY A 91 -0.93 -5.14 -7.17
CA GLY A 91 -2.31 -4.83 -7.55
C GLY A 91 -3.20 -4.49 -6.35
N ALA A 92 -4.50 -4.42 -6.59
CA ALA A 92 -5.52 -4.22 -5.56
C ALA A 92 -5.50 -5.30 -4.46
N GLY A 93 -5.85 -4.90 -3.24
CA GLY A 93 -5.99 -5.77 -2.07
C GLY A 93 -4.68 -6.13 -1.35
N THR A 94 -3.62 -5.36 -1.60
CA THR A 94 -2.34 -5.48 -0.90
C THR A 94 -1.81 -4.08 -0.52
N VAL A 95 -0.59 -4.02 -0.01
CA VAL A 95 0.04 -2.83 0.58
C VAL A 95 1.42 -2.60 -0.04
N VAL A 96 1.86 -1.35 -0.11
CA VAL A 96 3.25 -0.96 -0.40
C VAL A 96 3.76 0.04 0.64
N GLY A 97 5.08 0.12 0.75
CA GLY A 97 5.79 0.98 1.68
C GLY A 97 6.02 0.36 3.06
N GLU A 98 5.70 -0.92 3.23
CA GLU A 98 5.78 -1.63 4.51
C GLU A 98 7.22 -1.86 4.98
N GLY A 99 8.17 -2.00 4.06
CA GLY A 99 9.58 -2.18 4.37
C GLY A 99 10.16 -0.98 5.12
N ALA A 100 10.05 0.22 4.55
CA ALA A 100 10.52 1.45 5.19
C ALA A 100 9.70 1.80 6.45
N PHE A 101 8.39 1.50 6.45
CA PHE A 101 7.52 1.70 7.60
C PHE A 101 8.06 0.98 8.85
N PHE A 102 8.35 -0.32 8.74
CA PHE A 102 8.81 -1.13 9.87
C PHE A 102 10.32 -1.04 10.13
N SER A 103 11.14 -0.87 9.11
CA SER A 103 12.61 -0.88 9.28
C SER A 103 13.18 0.47 9.69
N HIS A 104 12.41 1.56 9.55
CA HIS A 104 12.89 2.93 9.72
C HIS A 104 14.05 3.30 8.77
N GLN A 105 14.27 2.53 7.71
CA GLN A 105 15.27 2.80 6.68
C GLN A 105 14.66 3.65 5.54
N PRO A 106 15.49 4.30 4.71
CA PRO A 106 15.03 4.92 3.47
C PRO A 106 14.28 3.93 2.57
N ARG A 107 13.41 4.45 1.69
CA ARG A 107 12.68 3.65 0.69
C ARG A 107 13.62 2.78 -0.12
N SER A 108 13.34 1.47 -0.15
CA SER A 108 14.24 0.53 -0.82
C SER A 108 14.13 0.60 -2.34
N ALA A 109 12.98 1.01 -2.88
CA ALA A 109 12.67 0.99 -4.31
C ALA A 109 11.67 2.09 -4.69
N THR A 110 11.63 2.43 -5.97
CA THR A 110 10.69 3.39 -6.56
C THR A 110 9.39 2.67 -6.92
N VAL A 111 8.25 3.30 -6.65
CA VAL A 111 6.93 2.78 -6.97
C VAL A 111 6.21 3.75 -7.90
N ASN A 112 5.79 3.27 -9.06
CA ASN A 112 5.04 4.02 -10.06
C ASN A 112 3.66 3.42 -10.30
N ALA A 113 2.69 4.27 -10.57
CA ALA A 113 1.37 3.84 -11.02
C ALA A 113 1.41 3.37 -12.49
N SER A 114 1.22 2.08 -12.74
CA SER A 114 1.09 1.56 -14.10
C SER A 114 -0.28 1.87 -14.70
N THR A 115 -1.32 1.87 -13.86
CA THR A 115 -2.68 2.32 -14.20
C THR A 115 -3.13 3.39 -13.19
N PRO A 116 -4.22 4.14 -13.43
CA PRO A 116 -4.79 4.99 -12.39
C PRO A 116 -5.13 4.17 -11.14
N CYS A 117 -4.67 4.63 -9.98
CA CYS A 117 -4.84 3.93 -8.72
C CYS A 117 -5.63 4.76 -7.71
N LYS A 118 -6.52 4.08 -6.98
CA LYS A 118 -7.09 4.55 -5.72
C LYS A 118 -6.36 3.88 -4.58
N LEU A 119 -5.85 4.68 -3.67
CA LEU A 119 -5.04 4.25 -2.54
C LEU A 119 -5.57 4.84 -1.24
N TRP A 120 -5.24 4.18 -0.13
CA TRP A 120 -5.42 4.73 1.20
C TRP A 120 -4.08 4.84 1.90
N CYS A 121 -3.78 6.01 2.44
CA CYS A 121 -2.50 6.32 3.07
C CYS A 121 -2.60 6.20 4.59
N LEU A 122 -1.59 5.60 5.21
CA LEU A 122 -1.42 5.60 6.67
C LEU A 122 -0.03 6.08 7.04
N THR A 123 0.06 7.21 7.75
CA THR A 123 1.34 7.72 8.23
C THR A 123 1.75 7.03 9.54
N PRO A 124 3.06 7.00 9.88
CA PRO A 124 3.52 6.45 11.15
C PRO A 124 2.86 7.09 12.38
N MET A 125 2.58 8.41 12.32
CA MET A 125 1.92 9.12 13.41
C MET A 125 0.47 8.65 13.60
N ARG A 126 -0.29 8.51 12.50
CA ARG A 126 -1.68 8.02 12.55
C ARG A 126 -1.74 6.55 12.96
N PHE A 127 -0.80 5.72 12.52
CA PHE A 127 -0.70 4.35 13.00
C PHE A 127 -0.41 4.28 14.51
N LEU A 128 0.52 5.09 15.03
CA LEU A 128 0.83 5.13 16.46
C LEU A 128 -0.39 5.58 17.28
N GLU A 129 -1.12 6.57 16.80
CA GLU A 129 -2.38 7.01 17.40
C GLU A 129 -3.42 5.88 17.44
N MET A 130 -3.60 5.17 16.33
CA MET A 130 -4.46 3.99 16.25
C MET A 130 -4.00 2.88 17.18
N ALA A 131 -2.70 2.61 17.29
CA ALA A 131 -2.15 1.60 18.16
C ALA A 131 -2.41 1.89 19.64
N ASN A 132 -2.38 3.17 20.04
CA ASN A 132 -2.68 3.60 21.40
C ASN A 132 -4.18 3.57 21.72
N ARG A 133 -5.05 3.90 20.75
CA ARG A 133 -6.50 4.01 20.97
C ARG A 133 -7.28 2.72 20.67
N HIS A 134 -6.80 1.92 19.72
CA HIS A 134 -7.45 0.72 19.19
C HIS A 134 -6.41 -0.38 18.94
N SER A 135 -5.69 -0.76 19.99
CA SER A 135 -4.59 -1.75 19.94
C SER A 135 -4.93 -3.05 19.18
N PRO A 136 -6.11 -3.68 19.30
CA PRO A 136 -6.44 -4.89 18.56
C PRO A 136 -6.37 -4.72 17.02
N ILE A 137 -6.86 -3.60 16.50
CA ILE A 137 -6.87 -3.30 15.05
C ILE A 137 -5.44 -3.08 14.55
N ALA A 138 -4.65 -2.32 15.30
CA ALA A 138 -3.25 -2.07 14.95
C ALA A 138 -2.40 -3.35 15.00
N LEU A 139 -2.62 -4.22 15.99
CA LEU A 139 -1.96 -5.51 16.10
C LEU A 139 -2.29 -6.41 14.90
N GLU A 140 -3.57 -6.54 14.58
CA GLU A 140 -4.02 -7.34 13.45
C GLU A 140 -3.44 -6.83 12.13
N LEU A 141 -3.48 -5.52 11.89
CA LEU A 141 -2.89 -4.90 10.71
C LEU A 141 -1.37 -5.15 10.63
N THR A 142 -0.67 -5.08 11.76
CA THR A 142 0.77 -5.36 11.86
C THR A 142 1.09 -6.79 11.46
N VAL A 143 0.33 -7.76 11.99
CA VAL A 143 0.49 -9.19 11.67
C VAL A 143 0.20 -9.43 10.18
N ALA A 144 -0.85 -8.80 9.63
CA ALA A 144 -1.20 -8.92 8.23
C ALA A 144 -0.10 -8.39 7.31
N MET A 145 0.48 -7.22 7.61
CA MET A 145 1.60 -6.67 6.83
C MET A 145 2.87 -7.51 6.98
N GLY A 146 3.16 -8.02 8.17
CA GLY A 146 4.28 -8.97 8.39
C GLY A 146 4.14 -10.23 7.53
N ALA A 147 2.92 -10.76 7.38
CA ALA A 147 2.65 -11.88 6.48
C ALA A 147 2.85 -11.52 5.00
N VAL A 148 2.49 -10.29 4.57
CA VAL A 148 2.78 -9.80 3.21
C VAL A 148 4.29 -9.79 2.96
N MET A 149 5.07 -9.21 3.88
CA MET A 149 6.53 -9.17 3.78
C MET A 149 7.14 -10.57 3.70
N ALA A 150 6.75 -11.48 4.60
CA ALA A 150 7.26 -12.84 4.64
C ALA A 150 7.04 -13.58 3.29
N LYS A 151 5.86 -13.42 2.70
CA LYS A 151 5.53 -14.04 1.40
C LYS A 151 6.30 -13.41 0.24
N ARG A 152 6.48 -12.07 0.24
CA ARG A 152 7.33 -11.37 -0.74
C ARG A 152 8.79 -11.80 -0.64
N LEU A 153 9.31 -11.99 0.58
CA LEU A 153 10.68 -12.46 0.82
C LEU A 153 10.90 -13.90 0.33
N TYR A 154 9.92 -14.79 0.50
CA TYR A 154 10.00 -16.15 0.00
C TYR A 154 9.97 -16.21 -1.54
N ASN A 155 9.14 -15.37 -2.17
CA ASN A 155 8.95 -15.35 -3.62
C ASN A 155 9.98 -14.43 -4.32
N ARG A 156 11.07 -14.99 -4.85
CA ARG A 156 12.24 -14.23 -5.39
C ARG A 156 11.88 -13.03 -6.28
N PRO A 157 10.99 -13.13 -7.29
CA PRO A 157 10.58 -11.99 -8.11
C PRO A 157 9.88 -10.86 -7.33
N ARG A 158 9.20 -11.17 -6.22
CA ARG A 158 8.43 -10.21 -5.43
C ARG A 158 9.22 -9.57 -4.29
N ARG A 159 10.47 -9.98 -4.04
CA ARG A 159 11.32 -9.40 -2.99
C ARG A 159 11.46 -7.89 -3.09
N VAL A 160 11.48 -7.39 -4.32
CA VAL A 160 11.62 -5.97 -4.65
C VAL A 160 10.41 -5.15 -4.20
N ALA A 161 9.24 -5.78 -4.03
CA ALA A 161 8.04 -5.09 -3.56
C ALA A 161 8.08 -4.75 -2.05
N VAL A 162 9.05 -5.28 -1.29
CA VAL A 162 9.27 -4.88 0.11
C VAL A 162 9.95 -3.50 0.11
N THR A 163 9.11 -2.46 0.23
CA THR A 163 9.41 -1.06 -0.12
C THR A 163 9.54 -0.13 1.07
#